data_AF-A0A960T595-F1
#
_entry.id   AF-A0A960T595-F1
#
_cell.length_a   1.000
_cell.length_b   1.000
_cell.length_c   1.000
_cell.angle_alpha   90.00
_cell.angle_beta   90.00
_cell.angle_gamma   90.00
#
_symmetry.space_group_name_H-M   'P 1'
#
loop_
_entity.id
_entity.type
_entity.pdbx_description
1 polymer ?
#
loop_
_entity_poly.entity_id
_entity_poly.type
_entity_poly.pdbx_seq_one_letter_code
_entity_poly.pdbx_strand_id
1 'polypeptide(L)'
;MQSAVPIETIQPERQLQLLLRPVGILTFTTGAGEIGDYLALRFGTTDPEVITQRFHAELSRIADAEVVILGVPNDNGAGFDRGSKKGPLAIRRALLEEGWAPDGVLDIGDVRDHPLLTDDRMLQDWVIDSVREARWGAEGRDLELPVSAHSILDRVLRCLYVINPKLKVMLLGGDHSNSQVPVEVLAEHRKDLGVLQIDAHTDLLDARDGLPTSYATWAFHANEAIGAAGRFVQVGVRVSGTQRGAWEKRLNLHQLWAHEVNALPLQEAVNLTLRGLEEAGVKA
;
A
#
# COMPACT_ATOMS: atom_id res chain seq x y z
N MET A 1 -14.73 15.19 -10.68
CA MET A 1 -15.51 14.62 -9.56
C MET A 1 -16.46 13.58 -10.13
N GLN A 2 -15.99 12.35 -10.31
CA GLN A 2 -16.90 11.23 -10.53
C GLN A 2 -17.53 10.90 -9.18
N SER A 3 -18.86 10.86 -9.16
CA SER A 3 -19.67 10.45 -8.01
C SER A 3 -19.36 8.98 -7.71
N ALA A 4 -18.51 8.71 -6.72
CA ALA A 4 -18.22 7.36 -6.27
C ALA A 4 -19.49 6.73 -5.69
N VAL A 5 -19.93 5.61 -6.26
CA VAL A 5 -20.99 4.77 -5.70
C VAL A 5 -20.62 4.43 -4.24
N PRO A 6 -21.53 4.56 -3.26
CA PRO A 6 -21.22 4.22 -1.87
C PRO A 6 -20.83 2.76 -1.75
N ILE A 7 -19.64 2.48 -1.21
CA ILE A 7 -19.09 1.10 -1.12
C ILE A 7 -19.98 0.16 -0.28
N GLU A 8 -20.81 0.72 0.59
CA GLU A 8 -21.79 -0.01 1.41
C GLU A 8 -22.86 -0.75 0.57
N THR A 9 -23.08 -0.40 -0.70
CA THR A 9 -23.96 -1.15 -1.61
C THR A 9 -23.24 -2.25 -2.41
N ILE A 10 -21.92 -2.39 -2.25
CA ILE A 10 -21.05 -3.09 -3.20
C ILE A 10 -20.36 -4.28 -2.53
N GLN A 11 -21.05 -5.42 -2.47
CA GLN A 11 -20.53 -6.79 -2.21
C GLN A 11 -19.00 -6.88 -1.92
N PRO A 12 -18.52 -6.53 -0.71
CA PRO A 12 -17.10 -6.29 -0.47
C PRO A 12 -16.28 -7.57 -0.60
N GLU A 13 -16.82 -8.70 -0.13
CA GLU A 13 -16.18 -10.02 -0.27
C GLU A 13 -16.01 -10.41 -1.75
N ARG A 14 -17.01 -10.11 -2.58
CA ARG A 14 -16.97 -10.43 -4.00
C ARG A 14 -15.92 -9.60 -4.72
N GLN A 15 -15.85 -8.30 -4.42
CA GLN A 15 -14.80 -7.43 -4.96
C GLN A 15 -13.41 -7.90 -4.53
N LEU A 16 -13.21 -8.30 -3.27
CA LEU A 16 -11.92 -8.83 -2.82
C LEU A 16 -11.51 -10.11 -3.58
N GLN A 17 -12.43 -11.03 -3.86
CA GLN A 17 -12.15 -12.21 -4.69
C GLN A 17 -11.70 -11.86 -6.12
N LEU A 18 -12.20 -10.76 -6.68
CA LEU A 18 -11.84 -10.28 -8.01
C LEU A 18 -10.52 -9.50 -8.01
N LEU A 19 -10.28 -8.68 -6.98
CA LEU A 19 -9.18 -7.73 -6.90
C LEU A 19 -7.92 -8.30 -6.21
N LEU A 20 -8.03 -9.41 -5.49
CA LEU A 20 -6.93 -10.09 -4.82
C LEU A 20 -6.56 -11.43 -5.47
N ARG A 21 -5.30 -11.82 -5.31
CA ARG A 21 -4.78 -13.12 -5.73
C ARG A 21 -3.85 -13.69 -4.66
N PRO A 22 -3.67 -15.01 -4.56
CA PRO A 22 -2.81 -15.61 -3.54
C PRO A 22 -1.38 -15.04 -3.51
N VAL A 23 -0.73 -14.89 -4.69
CA VAL A 23 0.62 -14.29 -4.86
C VAL A 23 0.80 -13.73 -6.27
N GLY A 24 1.42 -12.54 -6.35
CA GLY A 24 2.35 -11.96 -7.34
C GLY A 24 2.02 -12.02 -8.83
N ILE A 25 2.47 -11.06 -9.64
CA ILE A 25 2.26 -11.11 -11.11
C ILE A 25 3.05 -12.29 -11.72
N LEU A 26 2.37 -13.16 -12.48
CA LEU A 26 3.01 -14.14 -13.36
C LEU A 26 3.63 -13.39 -14.53
N THR A 27 4.95 -13.18 -14.52
CA THR A 27 5.66 -12.75 -15.72
C THR A 27 5.88 -13.95 -16.65
N PHE A 28 5.65 -13.77 -17.96
CA PHE A 28 5.66 -14.82 -18.98
C PHE A 28 6.95 -15.68 -19.05
N THR A 29 8.03 -15.30 -18.36
CA THR A 29 9.36 -15.90 -18.53
C THR A 29 10.14 -16.16 -17.23
N THR A 30 9.67 -15.73 -16.05
CA THR A 30 10.43 -15.85 -14.78
C THR A 30 9.51 -15.92 -13.55
N GLY A 31 9.92 -16.68 -12.52
CA GLY A 31 9.28 -16.71 -11.19
C GLY A 31 8.19 -17.77 -10.97
N ALA A 32 7.79 -18.53 -12.00
CA ALA A 32 6.78 -19.58 -11.87
C ALA A 32 7.16 -20.70 -10.88
N GLY A 33 8.45 -21.05 -10.82
CA GLY A 33 8.97 -22.02 -9.85
C GLY A 33 8.86 -21.51 -8.41
N GLU A 34 9.39 -20.32 -8.13
CA GLU A 34 9.34 -19.73 -6.78
C GLU A 34 7.92 -19.49 -6.27
N ILE A 35 7.01 -19.05 -7.16
CA ILE A 35 5.59 -18.91 -6.84
C ILE A 35 4.97 -20.28 -6.58
N GLY A 36 5.26 -21.27 -7.43
CA GLY A 36 4.77 -22.64 -7.28
C GLY A 36 5.19 -23.26 -5.94
N ASP A 37 6.47 -23.11 -5.58
CA ASP A 37 7.02 -23.61 -4.32
C ASP A 37 6.37 -22.94 -3.11
N TYR A 38 6.18 -21.62 -3.16
CA TYR A 38 5.48 -20.90 -2.11
C TYR A 38 4.02 -21.36 -1.97
N LEU A 39 3.30 -21.48 -3.09
CA LEU A 39 1.90 -21.92 -3.09
C LEU A 39 1.76 -23.36 -2.59
N ALA A 40 2.69 -24.24 -2.97
CA ALA A 40 2.75 -25.61 -2.47
C ALA A 40 2.99 -25.63 -0.95
N LEU A 41 3.89 -24.79 -0.44
CA LEU A 41 4.20 -24.73 0.98
C LEU A 41 3.04 -24.12 1.79
N ARG A 42 2.43 -23.05 1.30
CA ARG A 42 1.32 -22.35 1.98
C ARG A 42 0.00 -23.11 1.91
N PHE A 43 -0.37 -23.59 0.72
CA PHE A 43 -1.66 -24.23 0.48
C PHE A 43 -1.58 -25.75 0.44
N GLY A 44 -0.42 -26.38 0.55
CA GLY A 44 -0.26 -27.84 0.49
C GLY A 44 -0.58 -28.45 -0.89
N THR A 45 -0.64 -27.63 -1.94
CA THR A 45 -0.94 -28.06 -3.32
C THR A 45 -0.47 -27.01 -4.33
N THR A 46 -0.24 -27.44 -5.56
CA THR A 46 0.03 -26.57 -6.72
C THR A 46 -1.17 -26.47 -7.68
N ASP A 47 -2.28 -27.15 -7.37
CA ASP A 47 -3.50 -27.12 -8.17
C ASP A 47 -4.17 -25.73 -8.11
N PRO A 48 -4.26 -25.00 -9.24
CA PRO A 48 -4.80 -23.64 -9.27
C PRO A 48 -6.25 -23.54 -8.79
N GLU A 49 -7.09 -24.53 -9.06
CA GLU A 49 -8.51 -24.51 -8.66
C GLU A 49 -8.64 -24.68 -7.15
N VAL A 50 -7.90 -25.63 -6.58
CA VAL A 50 -7.87 -25.87 -5.14
C VAL A 50 -7.27 -24.68 -4.39
N ILE A 51 -6.20 -24.08 -4.91
CA ILE A 51 -5.61 -22.86 -4.35
C ILE A 51 -6.64 -21.73 -4.36
N THR A 52 -7.34 -21.51 -5.47
CA THR A 52 -8.34 -20.45 -5.60
C THR A 52 -9.47 -20.64 -4.59
N GLN A 53 -9.98 -21.87 -4.44
CA GLN A 53 -11.02 -22.18 -3.46
C GLN A 53 -10.55 -21.94 -2.03
N ARG A 54 -9.36 -22.43 -1.66
CA ARG A 54 -8.78 -22.23 -0.32
C ARG A 54 -8.55 -20.76 -0.03
N PHE A 55 -7.97 -20.03 -0.98
CA PHE A 55 -7.74 -18.60 -0.88
C PHE A 55 -9.04 -17.82 -0.67
N HIS A 56 -10.08 -18.08 -1.48
CA HIS A 56 -11.38 -17.43 -1.30
C HIS A 56 -12.01 -17.76 0.06
N ALA A 57 -11.84 -18.99 0.56
CA ALA A 57 -12.27 -19.35 1.91
C ALA A 57 -11.49 -18.58 2.98
N GLU A 58 -10.18 -18.36 2.81
CA GLU A 58 -9.38 -17.54 3.75
C GLU A 58 -9.88 -16.10 3.85
N LEU A 59 -10.32 -15.49 2.75
CA LEU A 59 -10.84 -14.11 2.74
C LEU A 59 -12.07 -13.93 3.65
N SER A 60 -12.87 -14.99 3.87
CA SER A 60 -14.00 -14.92 4.80
C SER A 60 -13.58 -14.68 6.27
N ARG A 61 -12.31 -14.93 6.61
CA ARG A 61 -11.77 -14.74 7.96
C ARG A 61 -11.34 -13.29 8.25
N ILE A 62 -11.46 -12.39 7.28
CA ILE A 62 -11.09 -10.97 7.44
C ILE A 62 -11.89 -10.30 8.57
N ALA A 63 -13.16 -10.70 8.74
CA ALA A 63 -14.02 -10.20 9.80
C ALA A 63 -13.46 -10.43 11.21
N ASP A 64 -12.72 -11.53 11.40
CA ASP A 64 -12.18 -11.96 12.69
C ASP A 64 -10.67 -11.65 12.84
N ALA A 65 -10.02 -11.13 11.80
CA ALA A 65 -8.60 -10.84 11.81
C ALA A 65 -8.26 -9.58 12.62
N GLU A 66 -7.15 -9.61 13.36
CA GLU A 66 -6.59 -8.41 14.00
C GLU A 66 -5.71 -7.63 13.02
N VAL A 67 -4.92 -8.35 12.24
CA VAL A 67 -4.03 -7.81 11.22
C VAL A 67 -4.20 -8.60 9.92
N VAL A 68 -4.21 -7.91 8.79
CA VAL A 68 -4.02 -8.56 7.48
C VAL A 68 -2.68 -8.20 6.86
N ILE A 69 -2.08 -9.16 6.16
CA ILE A 69 -0.94 -8.95 5.29
C ILE A 69 -1.43 -8.84 3.86
N LEU A 70 -1.16 -7.71 3.22
CA LEU A 70 -1.55 -7.43 1.84
C LEU A 70 -0.32 -7.03 1.05
N GLY A 71 0.02 -7.78 0.00
CA GLY A 71 1.10 -7.40 -0.88
C GLY A 71 0.63 -6.48 -2.01
N VAL A 72 1.47 -5.53 -2.36
CA VAL A 72 1.23 -4.56 -3.44
C VAL A 72 2.44 -4.62 -4.38
N PRO A 73 2.51 -5.63 -5.28
CA PRO A 73 3.69 -5.88 -6.11
C PRO A 73 3.80 -4.88 -7.29
N ASN A 74 3.74 -3.59 -6.99
CA ASN A 74 3.80 -2.49 -7.94
C ASN A 74 5.12 -1.72 -7.78
N ASP A 75 5.88 -1.64 -8.87
CA ASP A 75 7.13 -0.87 -8.99
C ASP A 75 7.09 0.16 -10.13
N ASN A 76 5.89 0.47 -10.62
CA ASN A 76 5.70 1.40 -11.74
C ASN A 76 6.04 2.85 -11.37
N GLY A 77 5.94 3.21 -10.08
CA GLY A 77 6.28 4.53 -9.58
C GLY A 77 7.77 4.82 -9.74
N ALA A 78 8.64 3.85 -9.43
CA ALA A 78 10.11 3.98 -9.47
C ALA A 78 10.69 4.34 -10.85
N GLY A 79 9.97 4.00 -11.93
CA GLY A 79 10.30 4.36 -13.31
C GLY A 79 11.46 3.56 -13.92
N PHE A 80 12.68 3.80 -13.43
CA PHE A 80 13.92 3.33 -14.07
C PHE A 80 14.38 1.96 -13.58
N ASP A 81 14.43 1.76 -12.26
CA ASP A 81 14.81 0.49 -11.66
C ASP A 81 13.57 -0.31 -11.31
N ARG A 82 13.53 -1.55 -11.81
CA ARG A 82 12.45 -2.50 -11.55
C ARG A 82 12.96 -3.68 -10.76
N GLY A 83 12.11 -4.22 -9.90
CA GLY A 83 12.44 -5.39 -9.08
C GLY A 83 11.78 -5.36 -7.71
N SER A 84 11.45 -4.19 -7.17
CA SER A 84 10.81 -4.09 -5.85
C SER A 84 9.44 -4.81 -5.81
N LYS A 85 8.76 -4.97 -6.96
CA LYS A 85 7.57 -5.83 -7.07
C LYS A 85 7.75 -7.28 -6.63
N LYS A 86 9.00 -7.77 -6.52
CA LYS A 86 9.32 -9.11 -5.99
C LYS A 86 9.40 -9.14 -4.46
N GLY A 87 9.44 -7.97 -3.81
CA GLY A 87 9.50 -7.81 -2.36
C GLY A 87 8.43 -8.58 -1.59
N PRO A 88 7.15 -8.55 -1.98
CA PRO A 88 6.08 -9.24 -1.24
C PRO A 88 6.30 -10.76 -1.18
N LEU A 89 6.73 -11.38 -2.28
CA LEU A 89 7.03 -12.81 -2.30
C LEU A 89 8.29 -13.14 -1.48
N ALA A 90 9.34 -12.33 -1.62
CA ALA A 90 10.59 -12.55 -0.89
C ALA A 90 10.38 -12.49 0.63
N ILE A 91 9.64 -11.50 1.13
CA ILE A 91 9.31 -11.37 2.56
C ILE A 91 8.48 -12.57 3.03
N ARG A 92 7.44 -12.95 2.29
CA ARG A 92 6.59 -14.09 2.64
C ARG A 92 7.37 -15.40 2.74
N ARG A 93 8.29 -15.64 1.80
CA ARG A 93 9.15 -16.83 1.84
C ARG A 93 10.01 -16.85 3.08
N ALA A 94 10.68 -15.74 3.40
CA ALA A 94 11.51 -15.65 4.60
C ALA A 94 10.68 -15.88 5.87
N LEU A 95 9.49 -15.27 5.98
CA LEU A 95 8.60 -15.48 7.13
C LEU A 95 8.15 -16.95 7.25
N LEU A 96 7.80 -17.58 6.13
CA LEU A 96 7.35 -18.97 6.10
C LEU A 96 8.48 -19.95 6.44
N GLU A 97 9.70 -19.69 5.96
CA GLU A 97 10.91 -20.47 6.28
C GLU A 97 11.27 -20.37 7.77
N GLU A 98 11.06 -19.21 8.40
CA GLU A 98 11.21 -18.99 9.85
C GLU A 98 10.02 -19.54 10.68
N GLY A 99 9.00 -20.12 10.03
CA GLY A 99 7.81 -20.63 10.71
C GLY A 99 6.95 -19.54 11.37
N TRP A 100 7.03 -18.30 10.87
CA TRP A 100 6.28 -17.17 11.40
C TRP A 100 4.78 -17.32 11.08
N ALA A 101 4.00 -17.60 12.10
CA ALA A 101 2.55 -17.75 12.02
C ALA A 101 1.87 -17.24 13.31
N PRO A 102 1.93 -15.93 13.59
CA PRO A 102 1.31 -15.37 14.79
C PRO A 102 -0.21 -15.45 14.75
N ASP A 103 -0.81 -15.62 15.93
CA ASP A 103 -2.26 -15.57 16.10
C ASP A 103 -2.83 -14.21 15.69
N GLY A 104 -4.04 -14.20 15.14
CA GLY A 104 -4.74 -12.98 14.73
C GLY A 104 -4.24 -12.33 13.44
N VAL A 105 -3.21 -12.87 12.79
CA VAL A 105 -2.70 -12.36 11.51
C VAL A 105 -3.17 -13.22 10.33
N LEU A 106 -3.71 -12.57 9.31
CA LEU A 106 -4.22 -13.21 8.10
C LEU A 106 -3.52 -12.67 6.85
N ASP A 107 -2.81 -13.53 6.12
CA ASP A 107 -2.29 -13.16 4.80
C ASP A 107 -3.41 -13.24 3.74
N ILE A 108 -3.76 -12.12 3.13
CA ILE A 108 -4.84 -12.02 2.12
C ILE A 108 -4.31 -11.95 0.69
N GLY A 109 -3.03 -12.28 0.49
CA GLY A 109 -2.39 -12.31 -0.81
C GLY A 109 -2.04 -10.92 -1.33
N ASP A 110 -2.07 -10.77 -2.64
CA ASP A 110 -1.64 -9.56 -3.34
C ASP A 110 -2.79 -8.87 -4.06
N VAL A 111 -2.70 -7.55 -4.10
CA VAL A 111 -3.39 -6.73 -5.10
C VAL A 111 -3.10 -7.32 -6.48
N ARG A 112 -4.15 -7.53 -7.29
CA ARG A 112 -4.01 -7.92 -8.69
C ARG A 112 -3.52 -6.74 -9.52
N ASP A 113 -2.26 -6.39 -9.32
CA ASP A 113 -1.59 -5.28 -9.99
C ASP A 113 -1.62 -5.42 -11.52
N HIS A 114 -1.61 -4.29 -12.22
CA HIS A 114 -1.34 -4.20 -13.64
C HIS A 114 0.08 -3.67 -13.84
N PRO A 115 1.00 -4.42 -14.48
CA PRO A 115 2.44 -4.14 -14.49
C PRO A 115 2.86 -2.89 -15.27
N LEU A 116 1.91 -2.09 -15.73
CA LEU A 116 2.11 -0.88 -16.54
C LEU A 116 1.35 0.34 -15.99
N LEU A 117 0.46 0.17 -15.01
CA LEU A 117 -0.47 1.21 -14.60
C LEU A 117 -0.38 1.45 -13.09
N THR A 118 0.03 2.66 -12.72
CA THR A 118 0.16 3.06 -11.31
C THR A 118 -1.19 3.44 -10.72
N ASP A 119 -1.89 4.39 -11.34
CA ASP A 119 -3.13 4.97 -10.81
C ASP A 119 -4.10 5.33 -11.94
N ASP A 120 -5.39 5.05 -11.77
CA ASP A 120 -6.43 5.31 -12.78
C ASP A 120 -6.55 6.83 -13.10
N ARG A 121 -6.20 7.72 -12.15
CA ARG A 121 -6.18 9.18 -12.36
C ARG A 121 -5.16 9.63 -13.43
N MET A 122 -4.19 8.77 -13.76
CA MET A 122 -3.18 9.02 -14.79
C MET A 122 -3.61 8.52 -16.17
N LEU A 123 -4.80 7.92 -16.28
CA LEU A 123 -5.28 7.25 -17.49
C LEU A 123 -6.43 8.01 -18.14
N GLN A 124 -6.63 7.74 -19.42
CA GLN A 124 -7.84 8.16 -20.13
C GLN A 124 -8.94 7.12 -19.91
N ASP A 125 -10.21 7.56 -19.90
CA ASP A 125 -11.36 6.70 -19.63
C ASP A 125 -11.40 5.45 -20.54
N TRP A 126 -11.07 5.60 -21.84
CA TRP A 126 -11.06 4.47 -22.77
C TRP A 126 -10.01 3.39 -22.41
N VAL A 127 -8.89 3.77 -21.79
CA VAL A 127 -7.87 2.82 -21.31
C VAL A 127 -8.45 2.04 -20.14
N ILE A 128 -9.08 2.74 -19.20
CA ILE A 128 -9.72 2.14 -18.04
C ILE A 128 -10.78 1.14 -18.50
N ASP A 129 -11.68 1.55 -19.40
CA ASP A 129 -12.75 0.68 -19.90
C ASP A 129 -12.22 -0.56 -20.62
N SER A 130 -11.19 -0.40 -21.47
CA SER A 130 -10.58 -1.51 -22.20
C SER A 130 -9.90 -2.50 -21.26
N VAL A 131 -9.15 -2.02 -20.26
CA VAL A 131 -8.46 -2.89 -19.30
C VAL A 131 -9.47 -3.55 -18.35
N ARG A 132 -10.49 -2.82 -17.89
CA ARG A 132 -11.55 -3.35 -17.03
C ARG A 132 -12.25 -4.50 -17.73
N GLU A 133 -12.61 -4.33 -19.00
CA GLU A 133 -13.23 -5.38 -19.79
C GLU A 133 -12.33 -6.61 -19.91
N ALA A 134 -11.06 -6.40 -20.27
CA ALA A 134 -10.12 -7.49 -20.48
C ALA A 134 -9.83 -8.30 -19.21
N ARG A 135 -9.81 -7.64 -18.03
CA ARG A 135 -9.46 -8.30 -16.76
C ARG A 135 -10.65 -8.90 -16.04
N TRP A 136 -11.78 -8.21 -16.08
CA TRP A 136 -12.91 -8.47 -15.19
C TRP A 136 -14.23 -8.75 -15.94
N GLY A 137 -14.27 -8.53 -17.25
CA GLY A 137 -15.46 -8.72 -18.09
C GLY A 137 -16.66 -7.90 -17.62
N ALA A 138 -17.86 -8.45 -17.86
CA ALA A 138 -19.12 -7.79 -17.51
C ALA A 138 -19.22 -7.43 -16.03
N GLU A 139 -18.81 -8.35 -15.15
CA GLU A 139 -18.88 -8.14 -13.70
C GLU A 139 -18.00 -6.96 -13.25
N GLY A 140 -16.82 -6.78 -13.85
CA GLY A 140 -16.01 -5.62 -13.53
C GLY A 140 -16.61 -4.31 -13.99
N ARG A 141 -17.35 -4.29 -15.10
CA ARG A 141 -18.10 -3.09 -15.53
C ARG A 141 -19.23 -2.78 -14.56
N ASP A 142 -20.01 -3.78 -14.18
CA ASP A 142 -21.15 -3.62 -13.28
C ASP A 142 -20.73 -3.13 -11.88
N LEU A 143 -19.55 -3.55 -11.42
CA LEU A 143 -18.96 -3.13 -10.14
C LEU A 143 -18.05 -1.89 -10.25
N GLU A 144 -17.87 -1.35 -11.45
CA GLU A 144 -16.94 -0.25 -11.77
C GLU A 144 -15.52 -0.50 -11.20
N LEU A 145 -14.99 -1.71 -11.38
CA LEU A 145 -13.72 -2.09 -10.78
C LEU A 145 -12.56 -1.24 -11.31
N PRO A 146 -11.62 -0.83 -10.44
CA PRO A 146 -10.40 -0.15 -10.84
C PRO A 146 -9.46 -1.06 -11.61
N VAL A 147 -8.49 -0.47 -12.31
CA VAL A 147 -7.59 -1.22 -13.19
C VAL A 147 -6.10 -1.10 -12.84
N SER A 148 -5.71 -0.02 -12.16
CA SER A 148 -4.33 0.29 -11.79
C SER A 148 -3.99 -0.09 -10.36
N ALA A 149 -2.70 -0.26 -10.07
CA ALA A 149 -2.19 -0.70 -8.75
C ALA A 149 -2.82 0.04 -7.57
N HIS A 150 -2.71 1.37 -7.58
CA HIS A 150 -3.14 2.25 -6.50
C HIS A 150 -4.65 2.29 -6.37
N SER A 151 -5.36 2.34 -7.50
CA SER A 151 -6.83 2.37 -7.52
C SER A 151 -7.42 1.04 -7.06
N ILE A 152 -6.79 -0.10 -7.39
CA ILE A 152 -7.15 -1.41 -6.84
C ILE A 152 -6.86 -1.46 -5.35
N LEU A 153 -5.69 -0.98 -4.90
CA LEU A 153 -5.35 -0.93 -3.49
C LEU A 153 -6.36 -0.09 -2.69
N ASP A 154 -6.76 1.09 -3.21
CA ASP A 154 -7.79 1.94 -2.61
C ASP A 154 -9.08 1.13 -2.42
N ARG A 155 -9.58 0.50 -3.50
CA ARG A 155 -10.82 -0.27 -3.44
C ARG A 155 -10.72 -1.44 -2.47
N VAL A 156 -9.59 -2.14 -2.44
CA VAL A 156 -9.32 -3.25 -1.50
C VAL A 156 -9.38 -2.73 -0.07
N LEU A 157 -8.64 -1.67 0.27
CA LEU A 157 -8.62 -1.12 1.63
C LEU A 157 -10.01 -0.69 2.09
N ARG A 158 -10.79 -0.05 1.21
CA ARG A 158 -12.17 0.32 1.53
C ARG A 158 -13.06 -0.90 1.79
N CYS A 159 -12.96 -1.94 0.96
CA CYS A 159 -13.69 -3.21 1.21
C CYS A 159 -13.28 -3.83 2.55
N LEU A 160 -11.98 -3.82 2.87
CA LEU A 160 -11.47 -4.33 4.14
C LEU A 160 -12.04 -3.56 5.33
N TYR A 161 -12.10 -2.23 5.28
CA TYR A 161 -12.66 -1.42 6.37
C TYR A 161 -14.19 -1.49 6.47
N VAL A 162 -14.90 -1.81 5.37
CA VAL A 162 -16.32 -2.16 5.43
C VAL A 162 -16.53 -3.48 6.17
N ILE A 163 -15.73 -4.50 5.88
CA ILE A 163 -15.82 -5.82 6.54
C ILE A 163 -15.39 -5.74 8.01
N ASN A 164 -14.29 -5.05 8.29
CA ASN A 164 -13.71 -4.93 9.63
C ASN A 164 -13.14 -3.51 9.86
N PRO A 165 -13.93 -2.59 10.45
CA PRO A 165 -13.51 -1.21 10.69
C PRO A 165 -12.32 -1.03 11.64
N LYS A 166 -11.95 -2.08 12.40
CA LYS A 166 -10.85 -2.06 13.37
C LYS A 166 -9.58 -2.74 12.84
N LEU A 167 -9.64 -3.25 11.61
CA LEU A 167 -8.57 -4.03 11.02
C LEU A 167 -7.29 -3.21 10.91
N LYS A 168 -6.15 -3.83 11.25
CA LYS A 168 -4.82 -3.27 10.95
C LYS A 168 -4.32 -3.90 9.66
N VAL A 169 -3.73 -3.09 8.78
CA VAL A 169 -3.22 -3.57 7.49
C VAL A 169 -1.71 -3.43 7.46
N MET A 170 -1.01 -4.54 7.27
CA MET A 170 0.42 -4.58 6.97
C MET A 170 0.59 -4.71 5.45
N LEU A 171 1.09 -3.65 4.81
CA LEU A 171 1.39 -3.68 3.39
C LEU A 171 2.79 -4.20 3.15
N LEU A 172 2.93 -5.17 2.24
CA LEU A 172 4.21 -5.56 1.68
C LEU A 172 4.35 -4.89 0.31
N GLY A 173 5.21 -3.88 0.23
CA GLY A 173 5.31 -3.04 -0.94
C GLY A 173 6.07 -3.68 -2.11
N GLY A 174 5.85 -3.08 -3.27
CA GLY A 174 6.90 -2.76 -4.23
C GLY A 174 7.54 -1.42 -3.89
N ASP A 175 7.52 -0.45 -4.80
CA ASP A 175 8.14 0.85 -4.54
C ASP A 175 7.36 1.72 -3.52
N HIS A 176 7.96 2.87 -3.14
CA HIS A 176 7.41 3.72 -2.08
C HIS A 176 6.16 4.51 -2.48
N SER A 177 5.79 4.55 -3.77
CA SER A 177 4.57 5.21 -4.22
C SER A 177 3.31 4.58 -3.61
N ASN A 178 3.37 3.27 -3.30
CA ASN A 178 2.26 2.52 -2.72
C ASN A 178 1.80 3.06 -1.36
N SER A 179 2.64 3.82 -0.65
CA SER A 179 2.32 4.42 0.65
C SER A 179 1.30 5.57 0.57
N GLN A 180 1.10 6.17 -0.61
CA GLN A 180 0.13 7.26 -0.78
C GLN A 180 -1.30 6.81 -0.42
N VAL A 181 -1.73 5.69 -1.01
CA VAL A 181 -3.11 5.18 -0.93
C VAL A 181 -3.59 4.87 0.49
N PRO A 182 -2.86 4.09 1.33
CA PRO A 182 -3.35 3.79 2.68
C PRO A 182 -3.52 5.05 3.52
N VAL A 183 -2.69 6.07 3.35
CA VAL A 183 -2.83 7.34 4.07
C VAL A 183 -4.08 8.09 3.60
N GLU A 184 -4.30 8.19 2.29
CA GLU A 184 -5.50 8.82 1.70
C GLU A 184 -6.78 8.15 2.23
N VAL A 185 -6.87 6.82 2.16
CA VAL A 185 -8.04 6.06 2.64
C VAL A 185 -8.26 6.23 4.14
N LEU A 186 -7.20 6.16 4.95
CA LEU A 186 -7.31 6.30 6.40
C LEU A 186 -7.71 7.72 6.82
N ALA A 187 -7.19 8.75 6.15
CA ALA A 187 -7.45 10.16 6.50
C ALA A 187 -8.92 10.58 6.31
N GLU A 188 -9.66 9.89 5.43
CA GLU A 188 -11.10 10.10 5.26
C GLU A 188 -11.87 9.86 6.58
N HIS A 189 -11.47 8.84 7.35
CA HIS A 189 -12.16 8.39 8.56
C HIS A 189 -11.41 8.68 9.87
N ARG A 190 -10.10 8.94 9.81
CA ARG A 190 -9.24 9.15 10.97
C ARG A 190 -8.69 10.57 10.99
N LYS A 191 -9.44 11.48 11.61
CA LYS A 191 -9.05 12.90 11.73
C LYS A 191 -7.85 13.11 12.63
N ASP A 192 -7.47 12.13 13.43
CA ASP A 192 -6.30 12.08 14.33
C ASP A 192 -5.09 11.33 13.74
N LEU A 193 -5.14 10.90 12.47
CA LEU A 193 -4.06 10.16 11.83
C LEU A 193 -2.72 10.92 11.85
N GLY A 194 -1.68 10.28 12.39
CA GLY A 194 -0.29 10.71 12.25
C GLY A 194 0.48 9.80 11.31
N VAL A 195 1.48 10.34 10.61
CA VAL A 195 2.35 9.58 9.71
C VAL A 195 3.78 9.68 10.19
N LEU A 196 4.42 8.52 10.39
CA LEU A 196 5.85 8.39 10.64
C LEU A 196 6.50 7.75 9.42
N GLN A 197 7.34 8.50 8.71
CA GLN A 197 8.14 8.02 7.59
C GLN A 197 9.58 7.79 8.05
N ILE A 198 10.06 6.56 7.92
CA ILE A 198 11.47 6.23 8.13
C ILE A 198 12.11 6.04 6.74
N ASP A 199 12.83 7.06 6.28
CA ASP A 199 13.43 7.06 4.94
C ASP A 199 14.68 7.96 4.89
N ALA A 200 15.59 7.63 3.96
CA ALA A 200 16.70 8.47 3.56
C ALA A 200 16.26 9.72 2.79
N HIS A 201 15.17 9.61 2.04
CA HIS A 201 14.64 10.63 1.13
C HIS A 201 13.42 11.30 1.72
N THR A 202 13.11 12.49 1.21
CA THR A 202 11.93 13.23 1.64
C THR A 202 10.66 12.80 0.89
N ASP A 203 10.73 12.47 -0.39
CA ASP A 203 9.54 12.15 -1.21
C ASP A 203 8.43 13.22 -1.20
N LEU A 204 8.81 14.49 -1.02
CA LEU A 204 7.92 15.65 -0.85
C LEU A 204 7.71 16.48 -2.13
N LEU A 205 7.99 15.92 -3.31
CA LEU A 205 7.64 16.61 -4.56
C LEU A 205 6.11 16.62 -4.71
N ASP A 206 5.55 17.74 -5.17
CA ASP A 206 4.13 17.84 -5.49
C ASP A 206 3.76 17.15 -6.81
N ALA A 207 4.70 17.18 -7.76
CA ALA A 207 4.66 16.37 -8.97
C ALA A 207 6.09 16.03 -9.42
N ARG A 208 6.22 14.94 -10.18
CA ARG A 208 7.47 14.56 -10.83
C ARG A 208 7.27 14.52 -12.35
N ASP A 209 7.96 15.39 -13.07
CA ASP A 209 7.85 15.50 -14.53
C ASP A 209 6.39 15.66 -15.01
N GLY A 210 5.58 16.38 -14.23
CA GLY A 210 4.15 16.61 -14.49
C GLY A 210 3.22 15.47 -14.05
N LEU A 211 3.77 14.36 -13.56
CA LEU A 211 2.98 13.26 -13.00
C LEU A 211 2.70 13.52 -11.51
N PRO A 212 1.45 13.41 -11.05
CA PRO A 212 1.11 13.63 -9.65
C PRO A 212 1.66 12.51 -8.78
N THR A 213 1.54 11.25 -9.20
CA THR A 213 1.86 10.10 -8.36
C THR A 213 3.13 9.39 -8.82
N SER A 214 4.09 9.26 -7.90
CA SER A 214 5.33 8.49 -8.06
C SER A 214 5.95 8.18 -6.68
N TYR A 215 7.06 7.44 -6.65
CA TYR A 215 7.82 7.20 -5.42
C TYR A 215 8.33 8.49 -4.76
N ALA A 216 8.47 9.58 -5.50
CA ALA A 216 9.04 10.83 -4.98
C ALA A 216 7.98 11.87 -4.58
N THR A 217 6.69 11.55 -4.74
CA THR A 217 5.58 12.48 -4.48
C THR A 217 4.60 11.97 -3.43
N TRP A 218 4.67 10.69 -3.05
CA TRP A 218 3.70 10.07 -2.15
C TRP A 218 3.58 10.82 -0.80
N ALA A 219 4.71 11.27 -0.23
CA ALA A 219 4.72 11.88 1.09
C ALA A 219 4.09 13.29 1.06
N PHE A 220 4.25 14.02 -0.05
CA PHE A 220 3.53 15.28 -0.27
C PHE A 220 2.02 15.05 -0.24
N HIS A 221 1.52 14.11 -1.03
CA HIS A 221 0.08 13.82 -1.10
C HIS A 221 -0.47 13.23 0.21
N ALA A 222 0.29 12.38 0.88
CA ALA A 222 -0.05 11.84 2.18
C ALA A 222 -0.16 12.94 3.24
N ASN A 223 0.76 13.91 3.25
CA ASN A 223 0.70 15.06 4.14
C ASN A 223 -0.51 15.96 3.85
N GLU A 224 -0.81 16.21 2.57
CA GLU A 224 -2.02 16.94 2.16
C GLU A 224 -3.31 16.20 2.59
N ALA A 225 -3.35 14.87 2.46
CA ALA A 225 -4.50 14.06 2.85
C ALA A 225 -4.81 14.17 4.35
N ILE A 226 -3.78 14.26 5.20
CA ILE A 226 -3.94 14.53 6.63
C ILE A 226 -4.03 16.03 6.96
N GLY A 227 -4.22 16.88 5.96
CA GLY A 227 -4.48 18.32 6.10
C GLY A 227 -3.25 19.18 6.44
N ALA A 228 -2.03 18.68 6.19
CA ALA A 228 -0.78 19.42 6.41
C ALA A 228 -0.70 20.08 7.81
N ALA A 229 -1.12 19.33 8.83
CA ALA A 229 -1.41 19.87 10.16
C ALA A 229 -0.28 19.62 11.18
N GLY A 230 0.97 19.42 10.75
CA GLY A 230 2.10 19.08 11.64
C GLY A 230 2.19 17.59 12.00
N ARG A 231 1.28 16.75 11.49
CA ARG A 231 1.14 15.34 11.89
C ARG A 231 1.95 14.36 11.04
N PHE A 232 2.93 14.86 10.30
CA PHE A 232 3.83 14.06 9.48
C PHE A 232 5.26 14.24 9.99
N VAL A 233 5.90 13.15 10.38
CA VAL A 233 7.28 13.14 10.87
C VAL A 233 8.13 12.26 9.97
N GLN A 234 9.24 12.82 9.46
CA GLN A 234 10.26 12.10 8.71
C GLN A 234 11.47 11.84 9.59
N VAL A 235 11.99 10.63 9.57
CA VAL A 235 13.16 10.21 10.36
C VAL A 235 14.17 9.52 9.46
N GLY A 236 15.44 9.92 9.56
CA GLY A 236 16.54 9.32 8.80
C GLY A 236 16.87 10.05 7.49
N VAL A 237 16.27 11.22 7.26
CA VAL A 237 16.49 12.04 6.07
C VAL A 237 17.97 12.39 5.94
N ARG A 238 18.55 12.11 4.78
CA ARG A 238 19.94 12.46 4.42
C ARG A 238 20.11 12.88 2.96
N VAL A 239 19.07 12.71 2.14
CA VAL A 239 19.03 13.17 0.75
C VAL A 239 17.81 14.05 0.56
N SER A 240 18.02 15.30 0.12
CA SER A 240 16.94 16.22 -0.23
C SER A 240 17.34 17.13 -1.39
N GLY A 241 16.37 17.49 -2.23
CA GLY A 241 16.55 18.48 -3.29
C GLY A 241 16.50 19.93 -2.81
N THR A 242 16.25 20.17 -1.51
CA THR A 242 16.18 21.50 -0.92
C THR A 242 17.05 21.60 0.33
N GLN A 243 17.28 22.83 0.80
CA GLN A 243 17.99 23.06 2.06
C GLN A 243 17.15 22.57 3.25
N ARG A 244 17.83 22.15 4.32
CA ARG A 244 17.19 21.76 5.58
C ARG A 244 16.19 22.82 6.06
N GLY A 245 15.02 22.36 6.50
CA GLY A 245 13.94 23.20 7.02
C GLY A 245 13.08 23.90 5.96
N ALA A 246 13.43 23.82 4.67
CA ALA A 246 12.59 24.37 3.61
C ALA A 246 11.25 23.63 3.51
N TRP A 247 11.27 22.30 3.60
CA TRP A 247 10.07 21.46 3.58
C TRP A 247 9.21 21.63 4.81
N GLU A 248 9.81 21.65 6.00
CA GLU A 248 9.10 21.87 7.27
C GLU A 248 8.30 23.19 7.25
N LYS A 249 8.91 24.28 6.74
CA LYS A 249 8.24 25.58 6.58
C LYS A 249 7.15 25.57 5.51
N ARG A 250 7.37 24.87 4.39
CA ARG A 250 6.44 24.86 3.24
C ARG A 250 5.21 23.99 3.51
N LEU A 251 5.39 22.85 4.17
CA LEU A 251 4.38 21.79 4.26
C LEU A 251 3.92 21.51 5.69
N ASN A 252 4.44 22.25 6.68
CA ASN A 252 4.08 22.09 8.09
C ASN A 252 4.17 20.62 8.54
N LEU A 253 5.40 20.10 8.51
CA LEU A 253 5.79 18.75 8.91
C LEU A 253 7.12 18.81 9.68
N HIS A 254 7.52 17.70 10.31
CA HIS A 254 8.77 17.63 11.05
C HIS A 254 9.79 16.72 10.36
N GLN A 255 11.06 17.13 10.35
CA GLN A 255 12.16 16.33 9.79
C GLN A 255 13.28 16.12 10.81
N LEU A 256 13.53 14.86 11.16
CA LEU A 256 14.68 14.41 11.93
C LEU A 256 15.69 13.78 10.99
N TRP A 257 16.82 14.46 10.79
CA TRP A 257 17.82 14.01 9.83
C TRP A 257 18.72 12.95 10.45
N ALA A 258 19.25 12.07 9.60
CA ALA A 258 20.05 10.94 10.05
C ALA A 258 21.20 11.32 10.99
N HIS A 259 21.90 12.43 10.70
CA HIS A 259 23.04 12.87 11.52
C HIS A 259 22.62 13.37 12.91
N GLU A 260 21.41 13.88 13.07
CA GLU A 260 20.89 14.30 14.38
C GLU A 260 20.44 13.11 15.19
N VAL A 261 19.69 12.21 14.56
CA VAL A 261 19.21 10.98 15.19
C VAL A 261 20.38 10.12 15.67
N ASN A 262 21.42 9.98 14.83
CA ASN A 262 22.62 9.21 15.17
C ASN A 262 23.52 9.86 16.23
N ALA A 263 23.35 11.16 16.51
CA ALA A 263 24.08 11.85 17.56
C ALA A 263 23.45 11.67 18.96
N LEU A 264 22.26 11.06 19.03
CA LEU A 264 21.48 10.87 20.24
C LEU A 264 21.47 9.39 20.66
N PRO A 265 21.33 9.09 21.97
CA PRO A 265 20.94 7.77 22.44
C PRO A 265 19.59 7.35 21.81
N LEU A 266 19.40 6.06 21.53
CA LEU A 266 18.19 5.53 20.88
C LEU A 266 16.89 6.01 21.55
N GLN A 267 16.83 5.97 22.88
CA GLN A 267 15.63 6.38 23.61
C GLN A 267 15.33 7.88 23.42
N GLU A 268 16.35 8.73 23.35
CA GLU A 268 16.17 10.16 23.10
C GLU A 268 15.73 10.42 21.66
N ALA A 269 16.28 9.68 20.69
CA ALA A 269 15.83 9.73 19.29
C ALA A 269 14.36 9.32 19.13
N VAL A 270 13.94 8.25 19.82
CA VAL A 270 12.53 7.81 19.85
C VAL A 270 11.65 8.90 20.46
N ASN A 271 12.02 9.42 21.64
CA ASN A 271 11.24 10.47 22.30
C ASN A 271 11.12 11.73 21.42
N LEU A 272 12.19 12.14 20.74
CA LEU A 272 12.18 13.28 19.82
C LEU A 272 11.24 13.03 18.62
N THR A 273 11.21 11.80 18.10
CA THR A 273 10.32 11.39 17.01
C THR A 273 8.86 11.48 17.42
N LEU A 274 8.50 10.92 18.58
CA LEU A 274 7.13 10.89 19.07
C LEU A 274 6.63 12.29 19.46
N ARG A 275 7.50 13.11 20.04
CA ARG A 275 7.17 14.48 20.44
C ARG A 275 6.58 15.32 19.31
N GLY A 276 7.11 15.21 18.09
CA GLY A 276 6.57 15.94 16.93
C GLY A 276 5.12 15.55 16.61
N LEU A 277 4.77 14.26 16.76
CA LEU A 277 3.41 13.78 16.59
C LEU A 277 2.50 14.22 17.75
N GLU A 278 2.98 14.13 18.99
CA GLU A 278 2.25 14.54 20.20
C GLU A 278 1.94 16.04 20.22
N GLU A 279 2.90 16.89 19.83
CA GLU A 279 2.72 18.35 19.72
C GLU A 279 1.64 18.71 18.68
N ALA A 280 1.45 17.85 17.66
CA ALA A 280 0.39 17.97 16.65
C ALA A 280 -0.93 17.27 17.05
N GLY A 281 -1.05 16.82 18.30
CA GLY A 281 -2.28 16.23 18.85
C GLY A 281 -2.52 14.76 18.48
N VAL A 282 -1.51 14.06 17.94
CA VAL A 282 -1.58 12.62 17.67
C VAL A 282 -1.32 11.87 18.98
N LYS A 283 -2.13 10.84 19.27
CA LYS A 283 -1.89 9.94 20.39
C LYS A 283 -0.80 8.93 20.00
N ALA A 284 0.45 9.29 20.29
CA ALA A 284 1.65 8.49 20.02
C ALA A 284 1.96 7.52 21.18
#